data_AF-A0A645DRG2-F1
#
_entry.id   AF-A0A645DRG2-F1
#
_cell.length_a   1.000
_cell.length_b   1.000
_cell.length_c   1.000
_cell.angle_alpha   90.00
_cell.angle_beta   90.00
_cell.angle_gamma   90.00
#
_symmetry.space_group_name_H-M   'P 1'
#
loop_
_entity.id
_entity.type
_entity.pdbx_description
1 polymer ?
#
loop_
_entity_poly.entity_id
_entity_poly.type
_entity_poly.pdbx_seq_one_letter_code
_entity_poly.pdbx_strand_id
1 'polypeptide(L)'
;MTKDIGDRSYYEGVKDGALAGYLIVGKGNGYEGPMQVYVAFDNDGLVTGVKILKHSDTPSMVKKVSSDEAFHKQFVGKGISNSFAMGSEIQAVAGATFSSEGVAQAVKEAVTFLHASILK
;
A
#
# COMPACT_ATOMS: atom_id res chain seq x y z
N MET A 1 11.91 -13.38 1.96
CA MET A 1 11.81 -14.50 0.99
C MET A 1 10.52 -14.38 0.22
N THR A 2 10.48 -14.72 -1.06
CA THR A 2 9.21 -14.77 -1.83
C THR A 2 8.39 -15.98 -1.43
N LYS A 3 7.08 -15.78 -1.34
CA LYS A 3 6.07 -16.79 -0.99
C LYS A 3 4.89 -16.62 -1.92
N ASP A 4 4.18 -17.71 -2.20
CA ASP A 4 3.02 -17.72 -3.09
C ASP A 4 1.78 -18.25 -2.37
N ILE A 5 0.65 -17.59 -2.55
CA ILE A 5 -0.69 -18.02 -2.13
C ILE A 5 -1.61 -17.91 -3.34
N GLY A 6 -2.03 -19.06 -3.87
CA GLY A 6 -2.81 -19.11 -5.10
C GLY A 6 -2.02 -18.53 -6.28
N ASP A 7 -2.58 -17.50 -6.93
CA ASP A 7 -1.99 -16.78 -8.06
C ASP A 7 -1.19 -15.53 -7.63
N ARG A 8 -1.01 -15.31 -6.33
CA ARG A 8 -0.39 -14.10 -5.79
C ARG A 8 0.86 -14.40 -4.99
N SER A 9 1.93 -13.66 -5.29
CA SER A 9 3.14 -13.65 -4.50
C SER A 9 3.13 -12.54 -3.43
N TYR A 10 3.75 -12.81 -2.29
CA TYR A 10 4.12 -11.85 -1.26
C TYR A 10 5.57 -12.11 -0.79
N TYR A 11 6.12 -11.24 0.04
CA TYR A 11 7.46 -11.42 0.59
C TYR A 11 7.43 -11.35 2.11
N GLU A 12 8.20 -12.21 2.75
CA GLU A 12 8.50 -12.15 4.19
C GLU A 12 9.80 -11.38 4.41
N GLY A 13 9.75 -10.38 5.28
CA GLY A 13 10.93 -9.70 5.81
C GLY A 13 11.50 -10.49 6.99
N VAL A 14 12.81 -10.72 7.00
CA VAL A 14 13.49 -11.42 8.10
C VAL A 14 14.55 -10.49 8.67
N LYS A 15 14.57 -10.35 9.99
CA LYS A 15 15.57 -9.59 10.73
C LYS A 15 16.10 -10.46 11.86
N ASP A 16 17.43 -10.58 11.97
CA ASP A 16 18.11 -11.38 13.00
C ASP A 16 17.62 -12.83 13.07
N GLY A 17 17.26 -13.41 11.92
CA GLY A 17 16.76 -14.79 11.81
C GLY A 17 15.28 -14.98 12.16
N ALA A 18 14.57 -13.92 12.56
CA ALA A 18 13.14 -13.96 12.88
C ALA A 18 12.30 -13.22 11.82
N LEU A 19 11.05 -13.67 11.64
CA LEU A 19 10.07 -12.97 10.82
C LEU A 19 9.85 -11.57 11.40
N ALA A 20 10.03 -10.56 10.56
CA ALA A 20 9.94 -9.14 10.93
C ALA A 20 8.75 -8.43 10.26
N GLY A 21 8.10 -9.08 9.30
CA GLY A 21 6.91 -8.53 8.65
C GLY A 21 6.74 -9.03 7.22
N TYR A 22 5.89 -8.33 6.48
CA TYR A 22 5.46 -8.72 5.15
C TYR A 22 5.58 -7.56 4.16
N LEU A 23 5.80 -7.88 2.89
CA LEU A 23 5.70 -6.95 1.77
C LEU A 23 4.71 -7.52 0.76
N ILE A 24 3.65 -6.78 0.49
CA ILE A 24 2.61 -7.16 -0.47
C ILE A 24 2.53 -6.09 -1.55
N VAL A 25 2.38 -6.52 -2.81
CA VAL A 25 2.04 -5.62 -3.90
C VAL A 25 0.53 -5.44 -3.91
N GLY A 26 0.06 -4.31 -3.40
CA GLY A 26 -1.32 -3.87 -3.46
C GLY A 26 -1.70 -3.38 -4.86
N LYS A 27 -2.98 -3.53 -5.23
CA LYS A 27 -3.53 -3.12 -6.52
C LYS A 27 -4.61 -2.06 -6.35
N GLY A 28 -4.51 -0.97 -7.11
CA GLY A 28 -5.51 0.10 -7.16
C GLY A 28 -5.58 0.70 -8.56
N ASN A 29 -6.41 1.73 -8.74
CA ASN A 29 -6.50 2.48 -9.99
C ASN A 29 -6.25 3.97 -9.75
N GLY A 30 -5.27 4.52 -10.47
CA GLY A 30 -5.05 5.96 -10.55
C GLY A 30 -5.97 6.61 -11.60
N TYR A 31 -5.60 7.81 -12.04
CA TYR A 31 -6.36 8.54 -13.06
C TYR A 31 -6.37 7.86 -14.43
N GLU A 32 -5.21 7.39 -14.91
CA GLU A 32 -5.05 6.83 -16.27
C GLU A 32 -5.11 5.30 -16.28
N GLY A 33 -5.31 4.67 -15.12
CA GLY A 33 -5.57 3.24 -15.02
C GLY A 33 -4.81 2.53 -13.90
N PRO A 34 -4.38 1.27 -14.12
CA PRO A 34 -3.86 0.43 -13.05
C PRO A 34 -2.63 1.02 -12.34
N MET A 35 -2.61 0.84 -11.02
CA MET A 35 -1.53 1.20 -10.12
C MET A 35 -1.18 0.01 -9.21
N GLN A 36 0.12 -0.19 -9.00
CA GLN A 36 0.66 -1.17 -8.06
C GLN A 36 1.51 -0.46 -7.02
N VAL A 37 1.33 -0.83 -5.76
CA VAL A 37 2.01 -0.20 -4.62
C VAL A 37 2.62 -1.31 -3.76
N TYR A 38 3.90 -1.19 -3.42
CA TYR A 38 4.49 -1.95 -2.34
C TYR A 38 3.93 -1.45 -1.01
N VAL A 39 3.37 -2.35 -0.22
CA VAL A 39 2.86 -2.09 1.11
C VAL A 39 3.59 -3.02 2.08
N ALA A 40 4.35 -2.41 2.98
CA ALA A 40 5.09 -3.11 4.01
C ALA A 40 4.25 -3.15 5.29
N PHE A 41 4.32 -4.28 5.99
CA PHE A 41 3.60 -4.55 7.22
C PHE A 41 4.54 -5.07 8.29
N ASP A 42 4.26 -4.78 9.55
CA ASP A 42 4.84 -5.51 10.66
C ASP A 42 4.13 -6.86 10.88
N ASN A 43 4.50 -7.57 11.96
CA ASN A 43 3.93 -8.86 12.30
C ASN A 43 2.48 -8.77 12.81
N ASP A 44 2.03 -7.59 13.25
CA ASP A 44 0.67 -7.35 13.74
C ASP A 44 -0.29 -6.96 12.60
N GLY A 45 0.22 -6.85 11.37
CA GLY A 45 -0.55 -6.47 10.19
C GLY A 45 -0.75 -4.96 10.05
N LEU A 46 0.03 -4.15 10.76
CA LEU A 46 0.00 -2.71 10.62
C LEU A 46 0.97 -2.26 9.54
N VAL A 47 0.55 -1.29 8.73
CA VAL A 47 1.38 -0.74 7.66
C VAL A 47 2.58 -0.02 8.26
N THR A 48 3.78 -0.34 7.77
CA THR A 48 5.04 0.31 8.16
C THR A 48 5.61 1.21 7.06
N GLY A 49 5.15 1.04 5.81
CA GLY A 49 5.56 1.88 4.69
C GLY A 49 4.83 1.56 3.40
N VAL A 50 4.81 2.54 2.50
CA VAL A 50 4.19 2.43 1.17
C VAL A 50 5.12 2.99 0.10
N LYS A 51 5.14 2.38 -1.08
CA LYS A 51 5.90 2.88 -2.23
C LYS A 51 5.24 2.49 -3.54
N ILE A 52 4.99 3.47 -4.42
CA ILE A 52 4.47 3.20 -5.76
C ILE A 52 5.49 2.37 -6.55
N LEU A 53 5.02 1.25 -7.10
CA LEU A 53 5.81 0.28 -7.86
C LEU A 53 5.62 0.48 -9.37
N LYS A 54 4.36 0.53 -9.83
CA LYS A 54 3.99 0.73 -11.23
C LYS A 54 2.73 1.57 -11.30
N HIS A 55 2.58 2.36 -12.36
CA HIS A 55 1.40 3.17 -12.59
C HIS A 55 1.21 3.42 -14.09
N SER A 56 -0.01 3.79 -14.46
CA SER A 56 -0.34 4.28 -15.80
C SER A 56 -0.44 5.82 -15.84
N ASP A 57 -0.58 6.48 -14.68
CA ASP A 57 -0.80 7.93 -14.57
C ASP A 57 0.33 8.81 -15.14
N THR A 58 -0.01 10.06 -15.42
CA THR A 58 0.96 11.10 -15.80
C THR A 58 2.13 11.14 -14.79
N PRO A 59 3.40 11.01 -15.24
CA PRO A 59 4.56 10.95 -14.34
C PRO A 59 4.69 12.13 -13.38
N SER A 60 4.26 13.33 -13.78
CA SER A 60 4.30 14.52 -12.93
C SER A 60 3.34 14.44 -11.75
N MET A 61 2.19 13.76 -11.90
CA MET A 61 1.22 13.55 -10.81
C MET A 61 1.74 12.50 -9.83
N VAL A 62 2.26 11.38 -10.34
CA VAL A 62 2.86 10.34 -9.50
C VAL A 62 4.09 10.87 -8.77
N LYS A 63 4.89 11.74 -9.38
CA LYS A 63 6.01 12.39 -8.70
C LYS A 63 5.53 13.20 -7.49
N LYS A 64 4.47 14.00 -7.64
CA LYS A 64 3.89 14.77 -6.52
C LYS A 64 3.50 13.85 -5.36
N VAL A 65 2.74 12.79 -5.66
CA VAL A 65 2.31 11.81 -4.64
C VAL A 65 3.50 11.11 -4.00
N SER A 66 4.45 10.63 -4.82
CA SER A 66 5.62 9.87 -4.35
C SER A 66 6.59 10.71 -3.50
N SER A 67 6.65 12.03 -3.73
CA SER A 67 7.48 12.95 -2.96
C SER A 67 6.81 13.50 -1.71
N ASP A 68 5.51 13.27 -1.52
CA ASP A 68 4.77 13.79 -0.39
C ASP A 68 4.88 12.83 0.80
N GLU A 69 5.84 13.11 1.70
CA GLU A 69 6.01 12.31 2.90
C GLU A 69 4.79 12.35 3.84
N ALA A 70 4.08 13.47 3.90
CA ALA A 70 2.91 13.60 4.74
C ALA A 70 1.79 12.69 4.23
N PHE A 71 1.63 12.59 2.91
CA PHE A 71 0.74 11.62 2.29
C PHE A 71 1.08 10.18 2.69
N HIS A 72 2.33 9.76 2.54
CA HIS A 72 2.73 8.39 2.87
C HIS A 72 2.64 8.07 4.37
N LYS A 73 2.94 9.03 5.25
CA LYS A 73 2.85 8.85 6.72
C LYS A 73 1.42 8.60 7.20
N GLN A 74 0.41 9.03 6.44
CA GLN A 74 -0.99 8.74 6.77
C GLN A 74 -1.30 7.24 6.77
N PHE A 75 -0.55 6.39 6.07
CA PHE A 75 -0.82 4.95 6.07
C PHE A 75 -0.19 4.22 7.26
N VAL A 76 0.89 4.76 7.84
CA VAL A 76 1.66 4.07 8.88
C VAL A 76 0.82 3.84 10.13
N GLY A 77 0.90 2.62 10.68
CA GLY A 77 0.13 2.20 11.85
C GLY A 77 -1.34 1.86 11.56
N LYS A 78 -1.79 1.95 10.31
CA LYS A 78 -3.14 1.53 9.90
C LYS A 78 -3.16 0.04 9.55
N GLY A 79 -4.28 -0.62 9.83
CA GLY A 79 -4.51 -2.03 9.55
C GLY A 79 -5.96 -2.31 9.13
N ILE A 80 -6.46 -3.51 9.36
CA ILE A 80 -7.78 -3.96 8.89
C ILE A 80 -8.98 -3.16 9.43
N SER A 81 -8.82 -2.50 10.58
CA SER A 81 -9.88 -1.66 11.19
C SER A 81 -10.00 -0.29 10.53
N ASN A 82 -9.07 0.08 9.65
CA ASN A 82 -9.04 1.37 8.97
C ASN A 82 -9.78 1.30 7.63
N SER A 83 -10.50 2.37 7.29
CA SER A 83 -11.32 2.46 6.08
C SER A 83 -10.50 2.79 4.83
N PHE A 84 -9.41 3.54 5.02
CA PHE A 84 -8.58 4.17 3.98
C PHE A 84 -9.39 5.12 3.06
N ALA A 85 -10.53 5.63 3.53
CA ALA A 85 -11.40 6.48 2.73
C ALA A 85 -10.79 7.88 2.54
N MET A 86 -10.89 8.38 1.30
CA MET A 86 -10.42 9.71 0.92
C MET A 86 -11.26 10.80 1.61
N GLY A 87 -10.61 11.87 2.05
CA GLY A 87 -11.24 13.04 2.67
C GLY A 87 -11.64 12.86 4.13
N SER A 88 -11.86 11.63 4.59
CA SER A 88 -12.09 11.34 6.02
C SER A 88 -10.82 10.89 6.72
N GLU A 89 -10.18 9.83 6.20
CA GLU A 89 -9.03 9.19 6.84
C GLU A 89 -7.73 9.45 6.09
N ILE A 90 -7.80 9.55 4.76
CA ILE A 90 -6.67 9.84 3.89
C ILE A 90 -6.93 11.15 3.14
N GLN A 91 -6.06 12.13 3.33
CA GLN A 91 -6.07 13.39 2.61
C GLN A 91 -5.25 13.26 1.33
N ALA A 92 -5.85 13.67 0.22
CA ALA A 92 -5.21 13.63 -1.10
C ALA A 92 -4.08 14.65 -1.22
N VAL A 93 -3.14 14.37 -2.11
CA VAL A 93 -2.14 15.36 -2.54
C VAL A 93 -2.80 16.35 -3.50
N ALA A 94 -2.61 17.65 -3.26
CA ALA A 94 -3.24 18.70 -4.04
C ALA A 94 -2.89 18.60 -5.54
N GLY A 95 -3.93 18.55 -6.38
CA GLY A 95 -3.79 18.40 -7.82
C GLY A 95 -3.38 17.00 -8.30
N ALA A 96 -3.38 15.99 -7.43
CA ALA A 96 -3.11 14.59 -7.76
C ALA A 96 -4.13 13.63 -7.10
N THR A 97 -5.38 14.07 -6.97
CA THR A 97 -6.44 13.37 -6.20
C THR A 97 -6.66 11.92 -6.62
N PHE A 98 -6.82 11.66 -7.92
CA PHE A 98 -7.05 10.30 -8.42
C PHE A 98 -5.83 9.40 -8.25
N SER A 99 -4.61 9.94 -8.42
CA SER A 99 -3.38 9.18 -8.13
C SER A 99 -3.28 8.84 -6.64
N SER A 100 -3.63 9.78 -5.74
CA SER A 100 -3.70 9.52 -4.29
C SER A 100 -4.74 8.45 -3.95
N GLU A 101 -5.91 8.49 -4.58
CA GLU A 101 -6.96 7.48 -4.39
C GLU A 101 -6.47 6.09 -4.84
N GLY A 102 -5.78 5.99 -5.97
CA GLY A 102 -5.19 4.74 -6.44
C GLY A 102 -4.21 4.13 -5.44
N VAL A 103 -3.40 4.95 -4.76
CA VAL A 103 -2.53 4.48 -3.67
C VAL A 103 -3.36 3.98 -2.49
N ALA A 104 -4.36 4.74 -2.04
CA ALA A 104 -5.20 4.35 -0.90
C ALA A 104 -5.96 3.03 -1.16
N GLN A 105 -6.48 2.86 -2.38
CA GLN A 105 -7.11 1.60 -2.82
C GLN A 105 -6.11 0.44 -2.77
N ALA A 106 -4.90 0.63 -3.30
CA ALA A 106 -3.87 -0.41 -3.29
C ALA A 106 -3.46 -0.80 -1.86
N VAL A 107 -3.35 0.16 -0.94
CA VAL A 107 -3.05 -0.11 0.47
C VAL A 107 -4.17 -0.91 1.13
N LYS A 108 -5.43 -0.48 0.97
CA LYS A 108 -6.60 -1.18 1.50
C LYS A 108 -6.70 -2.61 0.99
N GLU A 109 -6.43 -2.82 -0.29
CA GLU A 109 -6.43 -4.13 -0.92
C GLU A 109 -5.35 -5.04 -0.32
N ALA A 110 -4.12 -4.54 -0.16
CA ALA A 110 -3.02 -5.29 0.46
C ALA A 110 -3.31 -5.66 1.93
N VAL A 111 -3.85 -4.72 2.70
CA VAL A 111 -4.28 -4.95 4.10
C VAL A 111 -5.32 -6.08 4.16
N THR A 112 -6.33 -6.00 3.29
CA THR A 112 -7.40 -7.01 3.22
C THR A 112 -6.83 -8.38 2.90
N PHE A 113 -5.93 -8.47 1.90
CA PHE A 113 -5.28 -9.72 1.53
C PHE A 113 -4.45 -10.32 2.67
N LEU A 114 -3.66 -9.48 3.36
CA LEU A 114 -2.83 -9.91 4.48
C LEU A 114 -3.67 -10.60 5.56
N HIS A 115 -4.74 -9.95 6.02
CA HIS A 115 -5.58 -10.47 7.10
C HIS A 115 -6.45 -11.66 6.66
N ALA A 116 -6.91 -11.70 5.40
CA ALA A 116 -7.70 -12.82 4.91
C ALA A 116 -6.88 -14.09 4.64
N SER A 117 -5.60 -13.92 4.27
CA SER A 117 -4.80 -15.00 3.69
C SER A 117 -3.62 -15.44 4.54
N ILE A 118 -3.00 -14.51 5.27
CA ILE A 118 -1.72 -14.72 5.95
C ILE A 118 -1.91 -14.68 7.48
N LEU A 119 -2.52 -13.62 8.01
CA LEU A 119 -2.70 -13.39 9.45
C LEU A 119 -4.06 -13.88 9.99
N LYS A 120 -4.50 -15.06 9.53
CA LYS A 120 -5.82 -15.63 9.91
C LYS A 120 -5.99 -15.79 11.41
#